data_AF-A0AAX4JTS1-F1
#
_entry.id   AF-A0AAX4JTS1-F1
#
_cell.length_a   1.000
_cell.length_b   1.000
_cell.length_c   1.000
_cell.angle_alpha   90.00
_cell.angle_beta   90.00
_cell.angle_gamma   90.00
#
_symmetry.space_group_name_H-M   'P 1'
#
loop_
_entity.id
_entity.type
_entity.pdbx_description
1 polymer ?
#
loop_
_entity_poly.entity_id
_entity_poly.type
_entity_poly.pdbx_seq_one_letter_code
_entity_poly.pdbx_strand_id
1 'polypeptide(L)'
;MSQEEVEAKIKDYGNVDESLSTAFEEAENKVSQLAINSDIFQALPTIEFGVNIHHAKVPRSTQELIHLEAVKGDRHFVQLLGRSKEDEIVTEKFGISFTDWILQREKTTDEIKLKWATDIAEGLSILHSKNILHKDISTNNILVKGDKAIICDLESRWTIDCAKSPEYVQGSKYDKRADVYGFGTLLWSIERKNMPRPHASLECTGIMKEIMSKCLSNDPARRPTIDEALVELRSLSPLVTRGISIQHWF
;
A
#
# COMPACT_ATOMS: atom_id res chain seq x y z
N MET A 1 12.45 34.91 -22.88
CA MET A 1 12.40 33.67 -23.67
C MET A 1 11.27 33.83 -24.67
N SER A 2 11.54 33.64 -25.96
CA SER A 2 10.51 33.74 -27.00
C SER A 2 9.55 32.55 -26.90
N GLN A 3 8.34 32.70 -27.44
CA GLN A 3 7.31 31.66 -27.44
C GLN A 3 7.79 30.38 -28.15
N GLU A 4 8.65 30.53 -29.16
CA GLU A 4 9.32 29.43 -29.87
C GLU A 4 10.37 28.70 -29.01
N GLU A 5 11.08 29.39 -28.12
CA GLU A 5 12.04 28.76 -27.17
C GLU A 5 11.32 27.95 -26.07
N VAL A 6 10.10 28.34 -25.72
CA VAL A 6 9.26 27.60 -24.75
C VAL A 6 8.67 26.35 -25.41
N GLU A 7 8.19 26.45 -26.66
CA GLU A 7 7.67 25.30 -27.42
C GLU A 7 8.77 24.27 -27.77
N ALA A 8 9.99 24.72 -28.07
CA ALA A 8 11.14 23.84 -28.29
C ALA A 8 11.52 23.05 -27.03
N LYS A 9 11.51 23.68 -25.84
CA LYS A 9 11.77 23.01 -24.56
C LYS A 9 10.65 22.07 -24.12
N ILE A 10 9.39 22.37 -24.46
CA ILE A 10 8.25 21.46 -24.19
C ILE A 10 8.31 20.23 -25.08
N LYS A 11 8.77 20.36 -26.33
CA LYS A 11 9.02 19.21 -27.22
C LYS A 11 10.14 18.29 -26.71
N ASP A 12 11.16 18.86 -26.09
CA ASP A 12 12.30 18.12 -25.51
C ASP A 12 11.91 17.35 -24.24
N TYR A 13 10.94 17.85 -23.47
CA TYR A 13 10.36 17.16 -22.30
C TYR A 13 9.25 16.14 -22.66
N GLY A 14 8.65 16.27 -23.85
CA GLY A 14 7.57 15.38 -24.33
C GLY A 14 8.06 14.06 -24.95
N ASN A 15 9.35 13.96 -25.28
CA ASN A 15 10.01 12.70 -25.59
C ASN A 15 10.63 12.16 -24.31
N VAL A 16 9.83 11.46 -23.50
CA VAL A 16 10.41 10.44 -22.62
C VAL A 16 11.14 9.48 -23.56
N ASP A 17 12.47 9.52 -23.52
CA ASP A 17 13.38 8.79 -24.41
C ASP A 17 12.92 7.33 -24.51
N GLU A 18 12.44 6.94 -25.69
CA GLU A 18 11.95 5.60 -25.99
C GLU A 18 13.02 4.54 -25.66
N SER A 19 14.30 4.93 -25.72
CA SER A 19 15.42 4.09 -25.31
C SER A 19 15.53 3.91 -23.79
N LEU A 20 15.19 4.92 -22.99
CA LEU A 20 15.09 4.78 -21.53
C LEU A 20 13.91 3.89 -21.16
N SER A 21 12.73 4.09 -21.76
CA SER A 21 11.56 3.23 -21.53
C SER A 21 11.86 1.76 -21.85
N THR A 22 12.48 1.52 -22.99
CA THR A 22 12.89 0.16 -23.41
C THR A 22 13.91 -0.44 -22.45
N ALA A 23 14.91 0.35 -22.01
CA ALA A 23 15.91 -0.12 -21.05
C ALA A 23 15.31 -0.45 -19.67
N PHE A 24 14.31 0.31 -19.21
CA PHE A 24 13.56 0.02 -17.99
C PHE A 24 12.76 -1.28 -18.12
N GLU A 25 12.02 -1.46 -19.21
CA GLU A 25 11.27 -2.69 -19.49
C GLU A 25 12.18 -3.93 -19.56
N GLU A 26 13.33 -3.81 -20.25
CA GLU A 26 14.33 -4.89 -20.29
C GLU A 26 14.88 -5.22 -18.90
N ALA A 27 15.12 -4.21 -18.07
CA ALA A 27 15.60 -4.41 -16.71
C ALA A 27 14.53 -5.10 -15.84
N GLU A 28 13.27 -4.66 -15.91
CA GLU A 28 12.16 -5.30 -15.21
C GLU A 28 12.00 -6.76 -15.63
N ASN A 29 12.04 -7.03 -16.94
CA ASN A 29 11.96 -8.38 -17.49
C ASN A 29 13.10 -9.26 -16.96
N LYS A 30 14.34 -8.76 -16.93
CA LYS A 30 15.48 -9.49 -16.37
C LYS A 30 15.26 -9.86 -14.90
N VAL A 31 14.74 -8.94 -14.08
CA VAL A 31 14.54 -9.22 -12.66
C VAL A 31 13.39 -10.21 -12.43
N SER A 32 12.30 -10.11 -13.19
CA SER A 32 11.21 -11.09 -13.15
C SER A 32 11.71 -12.48 -13.56
N GLN A 33 12.54 -12.59 -14.60
CA GLN A 33 13.15 -13.86 -15.01
C GLN A 33 14.06 -14.45 -13.93
N LEU A 34 14.81 -13.63 -13.19
CA LEU A 34 15.58 -14.10 -12.03
C LEU A 34 14.66 -14.64 -10.92
N ALA A 35 13.50 -14.02 -10.71
CA ALA A 35 12.50 -14.51 -9.76
C ALA A 35 11.93 -15.86 -10.20
N ILE A 36 11.52 -16.00 -11.45
CA ILE A 36 10.98 -17.25 -12.03
C ILE A 36 12.00 -18.38 -11.93
N ASN A 37 13.28 -18.12 -12.22
CA ASN A 37 14.34 -19.13 -12.17
C ASN A 37 14.83 -19.45 -10.75
N SER A 38 14.31 -18.78 -9.71
CA SER A 38 14.75 -19.00 -8.33
C SER A 38 14.20 -20.30 -7.74
N ASP A 39 14.95 -20.91 -6.81
CA ASP A 39 14.55 -22.14 -6.12
C ASP A 39 13.20 -21.99 -5.41
N ILE A 40 12.95 -20.82 -4.80
CA ILE A 40 11.68 -20.51 -4.11
C ILE A 40 10.49 -20.56 -5.08
N PHE A 41 10.62 -20.02 -6.29
CA PHE A 41 9.56 -20.08 -7.30
C PHE A 41 9.37 -21.50 -7.82
N GLN A 42 10.46 -22.19 -8.14
CA GLN A 42 10.40 -23.54 -8.70
C GLN A 42 9.83 -24.57 -7.71
N ALA A 43 10.00 -24.33 -6.41
CA ALA A 43 9.40 -25.13 -5.34
C ALA A 43 7.90 -24.89 -5.13
N LEU A 44 7.32 -23.84 -5.71
CA LEU A 44 5.88 -23.57 -5.59
C LEU A 44 5.06 -24.66 -6.30
N PRO A 45 3.97 -25.15 -5.68
CA PRO A 45 3.09 -26.10 -6.33
C PRO A 45 2.40 -25.46 -7.53
N THR A 46 2.15 -26.24 -8.58
CA THR A 46 1.35 -25.79 -9.71
C THR A 46 -0.13 -25.74 -9.33
N ILE A 47 -0.78 -24.61 -9.56
CA ILE A 47 -2.18 -24.35 -9.22
C ILE A 47 -3.03 -24.34 -10.50
N GLU A 48 -4.16 -25.05 -10.48
CA GLU A 48 -5.18 -24.91 -11.52
C GLU A 48 -5.89 -23.55 -11.35
N PHE A 49 -5.78 -22.68 -12.36
CA PHE A 49 -6.26 -21.31 -12.25
C PHE A 49 -7.80 -21.22 -12.33
N GLY A 50 -8.43 -20.67 -11.29
CA GLY A 50 -9.85 -20.36 -11.27
C GLY A 50 -10.08 -18.85 -11.26
N VAL A 51 -10.59 -18.29 -12.36
CA VAL A 51 -10.78 -16.83 -12.56
C VAL A 51 -11.58 -16.11 -11.45
N ASN A 52 -12.45 -16.84 -10.76
CA ASN A 52 -13.31 -16.31 -9.70
C ASN A 52 -12.66 -16.33 -8.31
N ILE A 53 -11.62 -17.15 -8.11
CA ILE A 53 -11.03 -17.41 -6.79
C ILE A 53 -9.54 -17.10 -6.74
N HIS A 54 -8.87 -17.00 -7.89
CA HIS A 54 -7.45 -16.74 -8.00
C HIS A 54 -7.17 -15.39 -8.66
N HIS A 55 -6.04 -14.82 -8.26
CA HIS A 55 -5.35 -13.74 -8.95
C HIS A 55 -3.96 -14.25 -9.32
N ALA A 56 -3.53 -14.02 -10.55
CA ALA A 56 -2.20 -14.40 -11.03
C ALA A 56 -1.46 -13.17 -11.56
N LYS A 57 -0.16 -13.11 -11.30
CA LYS A 57 0.74 -12.12 -11.90
C LYS A 57 2.14 -12.68 -12.04
N VAL A 58 2.91 -12.17 -12.99
CA VAL A 58 4.35 -12.46 -13.07
C VAL A 58 5.04 -11.90 -11.81
N PRO A 59 5.86 -12.70 -11.09
CA PRO A 59 6.60 -12.18 -9.94
C PRO A 59 7.60 -11.13 -10.41
N ARG A 60 7.67 -10.01 -9.70
CA ARG A 60 8.53 -8.89 -10.08
C ARG A 60 9.94 -9.03 -9.51
N SER A 61 10.13 -9.83 -8.45
CA SER A 61 11.45 -10.11 -7.86
C SER A 61 11.45 -11.36 -6.97
N THR A 62 12.62 -11.93 -6.72
CA THR A 62 12.79 -12.98 -5.69
C THR A 62 12.44 -12.47 -4.29
N GLN A 63 12.67 -11.18 -4.01
CA GLN A 63 12.36 -10.58 -2.72
C GLN A 63 10.85 -10.59 -2.43
N GLU A 64 10.03 -10.35 -3.44
CA GLU A 64 8.57 -10.44 -3.34
C GLU A 64 8.14 -11.84 -2.88
N LEU A 65 8.71 -12.89 -3.51
CA LEU A 65 8.42 -14.29 -3.15
C LEU A 65 8.81 -14.58 -1.70
N ILE A 66 9.97 -14.09 -1.25
CA ILE A 66 10.45 -14.23 0.12
C ILE A 66 9.48 -13.55 1.10
N HIS A 67 8.99 -12.35 0.77
CA HIS A 67 8.04 -11.63 1.63
C HIS A 67 6.68 -12.34 1.68
N LEU A 68 6.16 -12.80 0.55
CA LEU A 68 4.91 -13.55 0.47
C LEU A 68 4.97 -14.85 1.29
N GLU A 69 6.05 -15.62 1.19
CA GLU A 69 6.26 -16.81 2.04
C GLU A 69 6.43 -16.43 3.52
N ALA A 70 7.07 -15.31 3.84
CA ALA A 70 7.29 -14.88 5.23
C ALA A 70 5.99 -14.50 5.98
N VAL A 71 4.92 -14.18 5.26
CA VAL A 71 3.59 -13.83 5.81
C VAL A 71 2.52 -14.88 5.54
N LYS A 72 2.89 -16.01 4.95
CA LYS A 72 1.97 -17.10 4.61
C LYS A 72 1.21 -17.60 5.84
N GLY A 73 -0.10 -17.75 5.68
CA GLY A 73 -1.03 -18.16 6.73
C GLY A 73 -1.59 -17.00 7.56
N ASP A 74 -1.09 -15.78 7.41
CA ASP A 74 -1.60 -14.62 8.14
C ASP A 74 -2.76 -13.94 7.40
N ARG A 75 -3.87 -13.73 8.10
CA ARG A 75 -5.13 -13.22 7.54
C ARG A 75 -5.06 -11.78 7.02
N HIS A 76 -4.02 -11.01 7.33
CA HIS A 76 -3.89 -9.61 6.95
C HIS A 76 -3.18 -9.42 5.61
N PHE A 77 -2.80 -10.51 4.94
CA PHE A 77 -2.08 -10.47 3.67
C PHE A 77 -2.75 -11.30 2.59
N VAL A 78 -2.45 -10.97 1.34
CA VAL A 78 -2.73 -11.86 0.22
C VAL A 78 -1.93 -13.16 0.34
N GLN A 79 -2.58 -14.31 0.13
CA GLN A 79 -1.96 -15.62 0.31
C GLN A 79 -1.38 -16.15 -0.99
N LEU A 80 -0.07 -16.44 -1.00
CA LEU A 80 0.60 -17.15 -2.08
C LEU A 80 0.23 -18.64 -2.02
N LEU A 81 -0.47 -19.09 -3.07
CA LEU A 81 -0.93 -20.47 -3.20
C LEU A 81 0.09 -21.34 -3.94
N GLY A 82 0.70 -20.78 -4.99
CA GLY A 82 1.66 -21.50 -5.82
C GLY A 82 1.98 -20.75 -7.11
N ARG A 83 2.17 -21.49 -8.20
CA ARG A 83 2.44 -20.93 -9.54
C ARG A 83 1.54 -21.48 -10.64
N SER A 84 1.35 -20.72 -11.72
CA SER A 84 0.65 -21.17 -12.92
C SER A 84 1.58 -21.96 -13.86
N LYS A 85 1.06 -22.44 -15.00
CA LYS A 85 1.88 -23.06 -16.06
C LYS A 85 2.61 -22.01 -16.90
N GLU A 86 2.15 -20.77 -16.80
CA GLU A 86 2.60 -19.59 -17.53
C GLU A 86 3.60 -18.75 -16.69
N ASP A 87 4.25 -19.37 -15.71
CA ASP A 87 5.25 -18.77 -14.82
C ASP A 87 4.79 -17.54 -14.02
N GLU A 88 3.52 -17.53 -13.62
CA GLU A 88 2.94 -16.52 -12.73
C GLU A 88 2.86 -17.02 -11.29
N ILE A 89 2.99 -16.13 -10.31
CA ILE A 89 2.54 -16.42 -8.95
C ILE A 89 1.02 -16.43 -8.89
N VAL A 90 0.46 -17.40 -8.18
CA VAL A 90 -0.98 -17.55 -8.00
C VAL A 90 -1.32 -17.26 -6.53
N THR A 91 -2.26 -16.35 -6.34
CA THR A 91 -2.73 -15.88 -5.05
C THR A 91 -4.23 -16.03 -4.90
N GLU A 92 -4.72 -16.07 -3.66
CA GLU A 92 -6.16 -15.95 -3.40
C GLU A 92 -6.69 -14.59 -3.88
N LYS A 93 -7.85 -14.60 -4.54
CA LYS A 93 -8.57 -13.39 -4.90
C LYS A 93 -9.33 -12.85 -3.69
N PHE A 94 -9.11 -11.60 -3.33
CA PHE A 94 -9.76 -10.96 -2.19
C PHE A 94 -10.40 -9.62 -2.59
N GLY A 95 -11.72 -9.53 -2.47
CA GLY A 95 -12.43 -8.26 -2.53
C GLY A 95 -12.13 -7.42 -3.78
N ILE A 96 -12.04 -6.11 -3.57
CA ILE A 96 -11.60 -5.11 -4.55
C ILE A 96 -10.50 -4.25 -3.94
N SER A 97 -9.75 -3.52 -4.77
CA SER A 97 -8.79 -2.54 -4.25
C SER A 97 -9.51 -1.41 -3.51
N PHE A 98 -8.85 -0.79 -2.54
CA PHE A 98 -9.40 0.35 -1.82
C PHE A 98 -9.61 1.54 -2.77
N THR A 99 -8.77 1.68 -3.79
CA THR A 99 -8.98 2.62 -4.90
C THR A 99 -10.32 2.39 -5.60
N ASP A 100 -10.61 1.14 -6.00
CA ASP A 100 -11.88 0.82 -6.65
C ASP A 100 -13.08 1.09 -5.73
N TRP A 101 -12.94 0.78 -4.44
CA TRP A 101 -13.97 1.07 -3.45
C TRP A 101 -14.23 2.58 -3.32
N ILE A 102 -13.18 3.41 -3.30
CA ILE A 102 -13.31 4.88 -3.33
C ILE A 102 -14.09 5.33 -4.58
N LEU A 103 -13.77 4.76 -5.74
CA LEU A 103 -14.40 5.11 -7.02
C LEU A 103 -15.88 4.74 -7.08
N GLN A 104 -16.29 3.66 -6.39
CA GLN A 104 -17.70 3.27 -6.28
C GLN A 104 -18.54 4.23 -5.43
N ARG A 105 -17.91 5.06 -4.58
CA ARG A 105 -18.55 6.08 -3.72
C ARG A 105 -19.62 5.52 -2.78
N GLU A 106 -19.48 4.27 -2.36
CA GLU A 106 -20.43 3.64 -1.44
C GLU A 106 -20.38 4.26 -0.03
N LYS A 107 -21.50 4.19 0.70
CA LYS A 107 -21.54 4.58 2.11
C LYS A 107 -20.88 3.49 2.95
N THR A 108 -20.17 3.90 3.99
CA THR A 108 -19.56 3.01 4.99
C THR A 108 -19.67 3.66 6.35
N THR A 109 -19.70 2.84 7.40
CA THR A 109 -19.79 3.29 8.79
C THR A 109 -18.41 3.51 9.37
N ASP A 110 -18.32 4.33 10.41
CA ASP A 110 -17.05 4.54 11.13
C ASP A 110 -16.55 3.25 11.80
N GLU A 111 -17.44 2.31 12.10
CA GLU A 111 -17.07 0.98 12.59
C GLU A 111 -16.28 0.19 11.54
N ILE A 112 -16.76 0.15 10.30
CA ILE A 112 -16.07 -0.55 9.21
C ILE A 112 -14.74 0.15 8.89
N LYS A 113 -14.72 1.49 8.84
CA LYS A 113 -13.48 2.25 8.65
C LYS A 113 -12.42 1.92 9.70
N LEU A 114 -12.83 1.87 10.98
CA LEU A 114 -11.94 1.54 12.08
C LEU A 114 -11.44 0.10 12.01
N LYS A 115 -12.30 -0.85 11.62
CA LYS A 115 -11.89 -2.25 11.39
C LYS A 115 -10.84 -2.35 10.29
N TRP A 116 -11.07 -1.71 9.14
CA TRP A 116 -10.08 -1.66 8.06
C TRP A 116 -8.75 -1.07 8.53
N ALA A 117 -8.77 0.11 9.17
CA ALA A 117 -7.58 0.74 9.71
C ALA A 117 -6.82 -0.16 10.70
N THR A 118 -7.56 -0.90 11.54
CA THR A 118 -6.99 -1.85 12.50
C THR A 118 -6.35 -3.05 11.80
N ASP A 119 -7.05 -3.69 10.84
CA ASP A 119 -6.52 -4.81 10.06
C ASP A 119 -5.21 -4.42 9.33
N ILE A 120 -5.17 -3.21 8.75
CA ILE A 120 -3.98 -2.70 8.06
C ILE A 120 -2.83 -2.45 9.05
N ALA A 121 -3.11 -1.86 10.22
CA ALA A 121 -2.09 -1.63 11.24
C ALA A 121 -1.54 -2.95 11.81
N GLU A 122 -2.39 -3.97 11.97
CA GLU A 122 -1.97 -5.32 12.36
C GLU A 122 -1.05 -5.95 11.31
N GLY A 123 -1.40 -5.88 10.03
CA GLY A 123 -0.53 -6.32 8.93
C GLY A 123 0.81 -5.59 8.92
N LEU A 124 0.82 -4.27 9.06
CA LEU A 124 2.06 -3.49 9.12
C LEU A 124 2.92 -3.84 10.34
N SER A 125 2.31 -4.06 11.51
CA SER A 125 3.02 -4.54 12.71
C SER A 125 3.72 -5.87 12.46
N ILE A 126 3.05 -6.82 11.79
CA ILE A 126 3.64 -8.11 11.41
C ILE A 126 4.85 -7.92 10.49
N LEU A 127 4.73 -7.10 9.43
CA LEU A 127 5.86 -6.82 8.54
C LEU A 127 7.04 -6.20 9.31
N HIS A 128 6.76 -5.19 10.13
CA HIS A 128 7.79 -4.48 10.89
C HIS A 128 8.47 -5.39 11.92
N SER A 129 7.75 -6.32 12.54
CA SER A 129 8.31 -7.32 13.46
C SER A 129 9.31 -8.26 12.77
N LYS A 130 9.11 -8.53 11.47
CA LYS A 130 10.00 -9.32 10.60
C LYS A 130 11.08 -8.48 9.92
N ASN A 131 11.16 -7.18 10.26
CA ASN A 131 12.05 -6.20 9.62
C ASN A 131 11.82 -6.06 8.09
N ILE A 132 10.59 -6.29 7.65
CA ILE A 132 10.14 -6.06 6.27
C ILE A 132 9.51 -4.66 6.22
N LEU A 133 9.91 -3.86 5.24
CA LEU A 133 9.32 -2.55 4.93
C LEU A 133 8.43 -2.71 3.71
N HIS A 134 7.19 -2.22 3.78
CA HIS A 134 6.30 -2.33 2.63
C HIS A 134 6.71 -1.38 1.51
N LYS A 135 7.08 -0.14 1.84
CA LYS A 135 7.53 0.91 0.90
C LYS A 135 6.51 1.47 -0.08
N ASP A 136 5.30 0.93 -0.10
CA ASP A 136 4.22 1.38 -0.97
C ASP A 136 2.83 1.19 -0.33
N ILE A 137 2.69 1.68 0.90
CA ILE A 137 1.38 1.71 1.57
C ILE A 137 0.53 2.77 0.88
N SER A 138 -0.35 2.30 -0.01
CA SER A 138 -1.27 3.11 -0.81
C SER A 138 -2.60 2.38 -0.96
N THR A 139 -3.63 3.08 -1.42
CA THR A 139 -4.97 2.51 -1.63
C THR A 139 -5.03 1.43 -2.71
N ASN A 140 -4.04 1.36 -3.60
CA ASN A 140 -3.94 0.29 -4.61
C ASN A 140 -3.50 -1.03 -3.99
N ASN A 141 -2.71 -0.96 -2.92
CA ASN A 141 -2.11 -2.14 -2.27
C ASN A 141 -2.89 -2.60 -1.04
N ILE A 142 -4.13 -2.11 -0.89
CA ILE A 142 -5.07 -2.54 0.13
C ILE A 142 -6.28 -3.10 -0.56
N LEU A 143 -6.65 -4.34 -0.22
CA LEU A 143 -7.87 -4.98 -0.70
C LEU A 143 -8.91 -5.00 0.41
N VAL A 144 -10.17 -4.70 0.07
CA VAL A 144 -11.29 -4.67 1.03
C VAL A 144 -12.42 -5.60 0.62
N LYS A 145 -13.00 -6.29 1.62
CA LYS A 145 -14.17 -7.17 1.44
C LYS A 145 -15.03 -7.16 2.70
N GLY A 146 -16.20 -6.53 2.62
CA GLY A 146 -17.07 -6.34 3.79
C GLY A 146 -16.35 -5.50 4.84
N ASP A 147 -16.23 -6.00 6.07
CA ASP A 147 -15.57 -5.31 7.18
C ASP A 147 -14.08 -5.65 7.34
N LYS A 148 -13.48 -6.32 6.36
CA LYS A 148 -12.07 -6.73 6.37
C LYS A 148 -11.22 -5.99 5.36
N ALA A 149 -9.98 -5.70 5.73
CA ALA A 149 -8.94 -5.20 4.84
C ALA A 149 -7.70 -6.10 4.90
N ILE A 150 -7.00 -6.25 3.77
CA ILE A 150 -5.71 -6.95 3.71
C ILE A 150 -4.70 -6.15 2.89
N ILE A 151 -3.43 -6.34 3.21
CA ILE A 151 -2.29 -5.79 2.48
C ILE A 151 -1.92 -6.72 1.34
N CYS A 152 -1.70 -6.17 0.15
CA CYS A 152 -1.14 -6.89 -0.99
C CYS A 152 0.12 -6.18 -1.51
N ASP A 153 0.72 -6.73 -2.56
CA ASP A 153 1.87 -6.17 -3.24
C ASP A 153 3.13 -5.97 -2.38
N LEU A 154 3.68 -7.09 -1.91
CA LEU A 154 4.86 -7.13 -1.04
C LEU A 154 6.20 -7.08 -1.81
N GLU A 155 6.21 -6.40 -2.95
CA GLU A 155 7.41 -6.23 -3.78
C GLU A 155 8.49 -5.39 -3.06
N SER A 156 8.08 -4.57 -2.09
CA SER A 156 8.96 -3.62 -1.41
C SER A 156 9.74 -2.74 -2.39
N ARG A 157 9.04 -2.34 -3.46
CA ARG A 157 9.52 -1.45 -4.50
C ARG A 157 8.84 -0.10 -4.39
N TRP A 158 9.55 0.93 -4.83
CA TRP A 158 9.06 2.30 -4.82
C TRP A 158 8.08 2.49 -5.97
N THR A 159 6.90 3.04 -5.71
CA THR A 159 6.06 3.58 -6.77
C THR A 159 6.19 5.10 -6.83
N ILE A 160 5.94 5.65 -8.01
CA ILE A 160 6.00 7.09 -8.26
C ILE A 160 4.73 7.79 -7.78
N ASP A 161 3.67 7.03 -7.48
CA ASP A 161 2.29 7.48 -7.61
C ASP A 161 1.62 7.94 -6.30
N CYS A 162 2.27 7.78 -5.14
CA CYS A 162 1.69 8.13 -3.84
C CYS A 162 2.35 9.35 -3.16
N ALA A 163 1.61 9.95 -2.21
CA ALA A 163 2.09 11.02 -1.35
C ALA A 163 3.25 10.51 -0.47
N LYS A 164 4.47 10.68 -0.98
CA LYS A 164 5.71 10.25 -0.35
C LYS A 164 5.95 10.96 0.97
N SER A 165 6.59 10.27 1.91
CA SER A 165 7.01 10.91 3.16
C SER A 165 7.99 12.06 2.88
N PRO A 166 7.92 13.17 3.64
CA PRO A 166 8.74 14.36 3.36
C PRO A 166 10.24 14.08 3.33
N GLU A 167 10.73 13.23 4.23
CA GLU A 167 12.14 12.84 4.30
C GLU A 167 12.58 12.01 3.08
N TYR A 168 11.67 11.22 2.50
CA TYR A 168 11.95 10.47 1.28
C TYR A 168 12.11 11.41 0.08
N VAL A 169 11.24 12.43 -0.03
CA VAL A 169 11.37 13.47 -1.07
C VAL A 169 12.71 14.21 -0.95
N GLN A 170 13.26 14.30 0.26
CA GLN A 170 14.56 14.91 0.55
C GLN A 170 15.75 13.94 0.36
N GLY A 171 15.52 12.71 -0.10
CA GLY A 171 16.57 11.72 -0.36
C GLY A 171 17.10 11.01 0.90
N SER A 172 16.37 11.06 2.02
CA SER A 172 16.75 10.36 3.26
C SER A 172 16.48 8.85 3.18
N LYS A 173 17.16 8.09 4.05
CA LYS A 173 16.96 6.64 4.16
C LYS A 173 15.54 6.32 4.62
N TYR A 174 14.86 5.46 3.87
CA TYR A 174 13.55 4.95 4.23
C TYR A 174 13.65 3.93 5.38
N ASP A 175 12.76 4.06 6.35
CA ASP A 175 12.62 3.12 7.46
C ASP A 175 11.14 2.90 7.80
N LYS A 176 10.87 2.18 8.90
CA LYS A 176 9.50 1.86 9.36
C LYS A 176 8.60 3.10 9.49
N ARG A 177 9.15 4.28 9.79
CA ARG A 177 8.38 5.51 9.98
C ARG A 177 7.84 6.07 8.66
N ALA A 178 8.42 5.69 7.53
CA ALA A 178 7.92 6.08 6.24
C ALA A 178 6.72 5.20 5.82
N ASP A 179 6.68 3.91 6.20
CA ASP A 179 5.46 3.09 6.13
C ASP A 179 4.36 3.69 7.02
N VAL A 180 4.70 4.18 8.21
CA VAL A 180 3.73 4.85 9.12
C VAL A 180 3.17 6.13 8.50
N TYR A 181 3.98 6.90 7.75
CA TYR A 181 3.47 8.04 7.01
C TYR A 181 2.49 7.60 5.91
N GLY A 182 2.84 6.58 5.13
CA GLY A 182 1.93 5.97 4.14
C GLY A 182 0.63 5.50 4.77
N PHE A 183 0.69 4.87 5.94
CA PHE A 183 -0.48 4.53 6.73
C PHE A 183 -1.32 5.76 7.12
N GLY A 184 -0.70 6.87 7.54
CA GLY A 184 -1.38 8.14 7.78
C GLY A 184 -2.13 8.66 6.55
N THR A 185 -1.53 8.57 5.36
CA THR A 185 -2.21 8.96 4.09
C THR A 185 -3.39 8.05 3.78
N LEU A 186 -3.30 6.77 4.12
CA LEU A 186 -4.37 5.81 3.93
C LEU A 186 -5.52 6.03 4.91
N LEU A 187 -5.23 6.37 6.18
CA LEU A 187 -6.26 6.79 7.15
C LEU A 187 -7.04 8.00 6.63
N TRP A 188 -6.33 8.97 6.04
CA TRP A 188 -6.95 10.13 5.40
C TRP A 188 -7.88 9.70 4.25
N SER A 189 -7.43 8.78 3.40
CA SER A 189 -8.26 8.21 2.32
C SER A 189 -9.49 7.48 2.82
N ILE A 190 -9.38 6.75 3.93
CA ILE A 190 -10.50 6.05 4.57
C ILE A 190 -11.55 7.04 5.07
N GLU A 191 -11.14 8.14 5.70
CA GLU A 191 -12.07 9.13 6.25
C GLU A 191 -12.71 10.01 5.17
N ARG A 192 -11.92 10.46 4.18
CA ARG A 192 -12.37 11.38 3.13
C ARG A 192 -12.97 10.69 1.91
N LYS A 193 -12.77 9.37 1.77
CA LYS A 193 -13.09 8.59 0.56
C LYS A 193 -12.49 9.22 -0.69
N ASN A 194 -11.20 9.52 -0.62
CA ASN A 194 -10.49 10.20 -1.68
C ASN A 194 -9.01 9.82 -1.68
N MET A 195 -8.35 10.02 -2.81
CA MET A 195 -6.92 9.79 -2.97
C MET A 195 -6.12 11.00 -2.45
N PRO A 196 -5.05 10.79 -1.66
CA PRO A 196 -4.23 11.87 -1.17
C PRO A 196 -3.46 12.46 -2.35
N ARG A 197 -3.43 13.79 -2.45
CA ARG A 197 -2.73 14.48 -3.54
C ARG A 197 -1.38 14.99 -3.05
N PRO A 198 -0.28 14.82 -3.80
CA PRO A 198 1.07 15.21 -3.37
C PRO A 198 1.24 16.67 -2.92
N HIS A 199 0.41 17.58 -3.45
CA HIS A 199 0.49 19.02 -3.16
C HIS A 199 -0.59 19.54 -2.21
N ALA A 200 -1.44 18.65 -1.68
CA ALA A 200 -2.51 19.03 -0.78
C ALA A 200 -2.07 18.90 0.68
N SER A 201 -2.42 19.90 1.49
CA SER A 201 -2.41 19.73 2.94
C SER A 201 -3.53 18.75 3.32
N LEU A 202 -3.17 17.63 3.95
CA LEU A 202 -4.11 16.61 4.37
C LEU A 202 -4.79 17.02 5.68
N GLU A 203 -5.96 17.63 5.58
CA GLU A 203 -6.75 17.97 6.76
C GLU A 203 -7.25 16.68 7.45
N CYS A 204 -6.83 16.49 8.70
CA CYS A 204 -7.21 15.33 9.51
C CYS A 204 -8.61 15.53 10.12
N THR A 205 -9.51 14.58 9.87
CA THR A 205 -10.91 14.62 10.32
C THR A 205 -11.40 13.22 10.68
N GLY A 206 -12.60 13.13 11.26
CA GLY A 206 -13.20 11.86 11.62
C GLY A 206 -12.68 11.30 12.94
N ILE A 207 -13.06 10.07 13.25
CA ILE A 207 -12.75 9.43 14.53
C ILE A 207 -11.25 9.12 14.66
N MET A 208 -10.55 8.98 13.53
CA MET A 208 -9.11 8.68 13.50
C MET A 208 -8.24 9.94 13.40
N LYS A 209 -8.81 11.15 13.56
CA LYS A 209 -8.10 12.42 13.36
C LYS A 209 -6.78 12.51 14.13
N GLU A 210 -6.78 12.16 15.41
CA GLU A 210 -5.61 12.31 16.28
C GLU A 210 -4.46 11.39 15.85
N ILE A 211 -4.73 10.09 15.68
CA ILE A 211 -3.72 9.15 15.22
C ILE A 211 -3.25 9.46 13.79
N MET A 212 -4.18 9.85 12.91
CA MET A 212 -3.86 10.28 11.55
C MET A 212 -2.88 11.45 11.54
N SER A 213 -3.12 12.46 12.39
CA SER A 213 -2.23 13.64 12.48
C SER A 213 -0.84 13.27 12.96
N LYS A 214 -0.71 12.35 13.92
CA LYS A 214 0.59 11.86 14.41
C LYS A 214 1.36 11.09 13.32
N CYS A 215 0.67 10.21 12.59
CA CYS A 215 1.25 9.47 11.47
C CYS A 215 1.74 10.39 10.33
N LEU A 216 1.01 11.47 10.06
CA LEU A 216 1.33 12.46 9.02
C LEU A 216 2.35 13.54 9.46
N SER A 217 3.04 13.37 10.59
CA SER A 217 4.10 14.31 11.01
C SER A 217 5.21 14.41 9.96
N ASN A 218 5.62 15.65 9.62
CA ASN A 218 6.77 15.89 8.75
C ASN A 218 8.10 15.42 9.36
N ASP A 219 8.21 15.44 10.69
CA ASP A 219 9.35 14.93 11.42
C ASP A 219 9.12 13.44 11.70
N PRO A 220 9.90 12.51 11.09
CA PRO A 220 9.72 11.08 11.30
C PRO A 220 9.85 10.68 12.76
N ALA A 221 10.70 11.36 13.55
CA ALA A 221 10.90 11.03 14.96
C ALA A 221 9.68 11.31 15.84
N ARG A 222 8.71 12.10 15.34
CA ARG A 222 7.44 12.37 16.03
C ARG A 222 6.32 11.43 15.62
N ARG A 223 6.53 10.60 14.58
CA ARG A 223 5.56 9.58 14.20
C ARG A 223 5.59 8.45 15.22
N PRO A 224 4.43 7.87 15.58
CA PRO A 224 4.40 6.69 16.42
C PRO A 224 5.00 5.50 15.68
N THR A 225 5.38 4.47 16.42
CA THR A 225 5.51 3.13 15.84
C THR A 225 4.13 2.62 15.41
N ILE A 226 4.10 1.66 14.49
CA ILE A 226 2.81 1.09 14.08
C ILE A 226 2.10 0.37 15.25
N ASP A 227 2.85 -0.18 16.20
CA ASP A 227 2.29 -0.81 17.40
C ASP A 227 1.60 0.20 18.32
N GLU A 228 2.21 1.38 18.51
CA GLU A 228 1.58 2.50 19.24
C GLU A 228 0.33 3.00 18.52
N ALA A 229 0.37 3.10 17.18
CA ALA A 229 -0.80 3.47 16.39
C ALA A 229 -1.94 2.45 16.52
N LEU A 230 -1.62 1.15 16.53
CA LEU A 230 -2.58 0.07 16.71
C LEU A 230 -3.24 0.12 18.10
N VAL A 231 -2.48 0.41 19.16
CA VAL A 231 -3.03 0.61 20.51
C VAL A 231 -4.04 1.76 20.52
N GLU A 232 -3.71 2.88 19.88
CA GLU A 232 -4.61 4.04 19.79
C GLU A 232 -5.89 3.71 19.01
N LEU A 233 -5.78 3.04 17.85
CA LEU A 233 -6.94 2.61 17.06
C LEU A 233 -7.87 1.69 17.85
N ARG A 234 -7.33 0.70 18.56
CA ARG A 234 -8.12 -0.22 19.38
C ARG A 234 -8.85 0.50 20.52
N SER A 235 -8.29 1.59 21.04
CA SER A 235 -8.95 2.40 22.07
C SER A 235 -10.19 3.16 21.55
N LEU A 236 -10.32 3.35 20.23
CA LEU A 236 -11.48 4.00 19.60
C LEU A 236 -12.68 3.06 19.46
N SER A 237 -12.48 1.73 19.47
CA SER A 237 -13.54 0.74 19.23
C SER A 237 -14.74 0.88 20.18
N PRO A 238 -14.56 1.01 21.52
CA PRO A 238 -15.67 1.22 22.45
C PRO A 238 -16.46 2.51 22.21
N LEU A 239 -15.83 3.55 21.64
CA LEU A 239 -16.49 4.83 21.33
C LEU A 239 -17.45 4.68 20.16
N VAL A 240 -17.06 3.90 19.16
CA VAL A 240 -17.86 3.63 17.96
C VAL A 240 -19.03 2.70 18.27
N THR A 241 -18.81 1.62 19.03
CA THR A 241 -19.87 0.65 19.39
C THR A 241 -20.97 1.26 20.25
N ARG A 242 -20.68 2.32 21.01
CA ARG A 242 -21.66 3.01 21.87
C ARG A 242 -22.42 4.14 21.16
N GLY A 243 -22.16 4.40 19.88
CA GLY A 243 -22.79 5.50 19.14
C GLY A 243 -22.50 6.89 19.72
N ILE A 244 -21.40 7.04 20.46
CA ILE A 244 -21.02 8.32 21.06
C ILE A 244 -20.49 9.20 19.94
N SER A 245 -21.29 10.17 19.51
CA SER A 245 -20.84 11.24 18.62
C SER A 245 -19.67 11.96 19.26
N ILE A 246 -18.48 11.87 18.66
CA ILE A 246 -17.23 12.51 19.14
C ILE A 246 -17.24 14.02 18.84
N GLN A 247 -18.39 14.65 18.60
CA GLN A 247 -18.47 16.09 18.33
C GLN A 247 -18.21 17.00 19.54
N HIS A 248 -17.81 16.47 20.71
CA HIS A 248 -17.67 17.28 21.93
C HIS A 248 -16.44 16.96 22.81
N TRP A 249 -15.32 16.52 22.22
CA TRP A 249 -14.05 16.51 22.99
C TRP A 249 -13.02 17.43 22.31
N PHE A 250 -12.96 18.64 22.88
CA PHE A 250 -12.06 19.79 22.67
C PHE A 250 -12.22 20.62 21.39
#